data_AF-A0A7G7VK66-F1
#
_entry.id   AF-A0A7G7VK66-F1
#
_cell.length_a   1.000
_cell.length_b   1.000
_cell.length_c   1.000
_cell.angle_alpha   90.00
_cell.angle_beta   90.00
_cell.angle_gamma   90.00
#
_symmetry.space_group_name_H-M   'P 1'
#
loop_
_entity.id
_entity.type
_entity.pdbx_description
1 polymer ?
#
loop_
_entity_poly.entity_id
_entity_poly.type
_entity_poly.pdbx_seq_one_letter_code
_entity_poly.pdbx_strand_id
1 'polypeptide(L)'
;MDIDTSGQTHWIIMKESASTQIEEESALAEEESALVDMVRRAFYDRTPMELEALTTIDYVANTLLSGKAVREAVIKQVQVIKGKKFSREYLEKEYDVLIEQGYLSA
;
A
#
# COMPACT_ATOMS: atom_id res chain seq x y z
N MET A 1 12.67 -21.35 -22.58
CA MET A 1 11.20 -21.20 -22.50
C MET A 1 10.58 -21.85 -23.72
N ASP A 2 9.51 -22.61 -23.55
CA ASP A 2 8.75 -23.23 -24.63
C ASP A 2 7.26 -22.92 -24.42
N ILE A 3 6.52 -22.61 -25.48
CA ILE A 3 5.10 -22.24 -25.38
C ILE A 3 4.31 -23.14 -26.32
N ASP A 4 3.49 -24.01 -25.74
CA ASP A 4 2.55 -24.85 -26.47
C ASP A 4 1.17 -24.18 -26.53
N THR A 5 0.77 -23.80 -27.74
CA THR A 5 -0.50 -23.15 -28.04
C THR A 5 -1.45 -24.07 -28.81
N SER A 6 -1.18 -25.38 -28.87
CA SER A 6 -1.97 -26.34 -29.63
C SER A 6 -3.35 -26.61 -29.03
N GLY A 7 -3.52 -26.32 -27.74
CA GLY A 7 -4.79 -26.43 -27.02
C GLY A 7 -5.48 -25.09 -26.77
N GLN A 8 -6.72 -25.14 -26.29
CA GLN A 8 -7.51 -23.96 -25.89
C GLN A 8 -6.87 -23.22 -24.70
N THR A 9 -6.09 -23.93 -23.88
CA THR A 9 -5.24 -23.37 -22.82
C THR A 9 -3.79 -23.38 -23.28
N HIS A 10 -3.10 -22.25 -23.15
CA HIS A 10 -1.70 -22.14 -23.50
C HIS A 10 -0.84 -22.69 -22.36
N TRP A 11 0.12 -23.54 -22.68
CA TRP A 11 1.07 -24.09 -21.71
C TRP A 11 2.43 -23.42 -21.88
N ILE A 12 2.90 -22.76 -20.82
CA ILE A 12 4.23 -22.16 -20.77
C ILE A 12 5.14 -23.13 -19.99
N ILE A 13 6.09 -23.75 -20.68
CA ILE A 13 7.03 -24.70 -20.11
C ILE A 13 8.36 -23.99 -19.91
N MET A 14 8.69 -23.72 -18.65
CA MET A 14 10.00 -23.20 -18.26
C MET A 14 10.99 -24.35 -18.24
N LYS A 15 11.75 -24.52 -19.34
CA LYS A 15 12.92 -25.42 -19.35
C LYS A 15 13.92 -24.86 -18.33
N GLU A 16 14.35 -25.69 -17.37
CA GLU A 16 15.38 -25.32 -16.39
C GLU A 16 16.64 -24.84 -17.14
N SER A 17 16.82 -23.53 -17.16
CA SER A 17 18.12 -22.95 -17.43
C SER A 17 18.98 -23.17 -16.19
N ALA A 18 20.07 -23.92 -16.36
CA ALA A 18 21.19 -23.91 -15.43
C ALA A 18 21.50 -22.46 -15.06
N SER A 19 21.60 -22.20 -13.76
CA SER A 19 21.54 -20.90 -13.07
C SER A 19 20.12 -20.38 -12.76
N THR A 20 19.43 -21.08 -11.86
CA THR A 20 18.67 -20.41 -10.79
C THR A 20 19.65 -19.69 -9.85
N GLN A 21 20.42 -18.75 -10.40
CA GLN A 21 20.76 -17.56 -9.65
C GLN A 21 19.56 -16.66 -9.89
N ILE A 22 18.54 -16.81 -9.02
CA ILE A 22 17.85 -15.58 -8.63
C ILE A 22 19.01 -14.72 -8.15
N GLU A 23 19.27 -13.60 -8.82
CA GLU A 23 20.13 -12.56 -8.29
C GLU A 23 19.45 -12.10 -6.98
N GLU A 24 19.68 -12.86 -5.91
CA GLU A 24 19.65 -12.35 -4.56
C GLU A 24 20.65 -11.20 -4.58
N GLU A 25 20.15 -10.00 -4.30
CA GLU A 25 20.87 -8.71 -4.42
C GLU A 25 20.81 -8.02 -5.80
N SER A 26 19.60 -7.66 -6.22
CA SER A 26 19.42 -6.20 -6.38
C SER A 26 19.43 -5.62 -4.96
N ALA A 27 20.62 -5.44 -4.37
CA ALA A 27 20.75 -4.70 -3.13
C ALA A 27 20.19 -3.31 -3.41
N LEU A 28 19.02 -3.01 -2.86
CA LEU A 28 18.46 -1.67 -2.89
C LEU A 28 19.56 -0.69 -2.49
N ALA A 29 19.64 0.46 -3.14
CA ALA A 29 20.56 1.49 -2.68
C ALA A 29 20.30 1.76 -1.19
N GLU A 30 21.33 2.11 -0.41
CA GLU A 30 21.19 2.29 1.06
C GLU A 30 20.00 3.19 1.42
N GLU A 31 19.74 4.22 0.62
CA GLU A 31 18.59 5.13 0.76
C GLU A 31 17.24 4.42 0.53
N GLU A 32 17.13 3.59 -0.51
CA GLU A 32 15.92 2.81 -0.79
C GLU A 32 15.68 1.75 0.31
N SER A 33 16.75 1.11 0.80
CA SER A 33 16.64 0.17 1.92
C SER A 33 16.16 0.88 3.19
N ALA A 34 16.65 2.09 3.47
CA ALA A 34 16.19 2.87 4.62
C ALA A 34 14.71 3.25 4.49
N LEU A 35 14.23 3.62 3.29
CA LEU A 35 12.82 3.87 3.03
C LEU A 35 11.96 2.63 3.30
N VAL A 36 12.37 1.46 2.80
CA VAL A 36 11.67 0.20 3.04
C VAL A 36 11.60 -0.13 4.53
N ASP A 37 12.70 0.06 5.27
CA ASP A 37 12.75 -0.18 6.70
C ASP A 37 11.83 0.76 7.48
N MET A 38 11.75 2.04 7.11
CA MET A 38 10.82 2.98 7.72
C MET A 38 9.36 2.55 7.52
N VAL A 39 8.98 2.20 6.28
CA VAL A 39 7.62 1.74 5.96
C VAL A 39 7.30 0.44 6.71
N ARG A 40 8.24 -0.52 6.76
CA ARG A 40 8.05 -1.77 7.50
C ARG A 40 7.85 -1.52 8.98
N ARG A 41 8.69 -0.69 9.61
CA ARG A 41 8.55 -0.36 11.04
C ARG A 41 7.20 0.27 11.36
N ALA A 42 6.66 1.09 10.46
CA ALA A 42 5.39 1.78 10.69
C ALA A 42 4.16 0.89 10.45
N PHE A 43 4.22 -0.01 9.45
CA PHE A 43 3.02 -0.63 8.89
C PHE A 43 3.03 -2.16 8.79
N TYR A 44 4.16 -2.84 9.04
CA TYR A 44 4.26 -4.30 8.82
C TYR A 44 3.29 -5.12 9.68
N ASP A 45 3.14 -4.73 10.95
CA ASP A 45 2.27 -5.44 11.90
C ASP A 45 0.79 -5.03 11.81
N ARG A 46 0.44 -4.13 10.87
CA ARG A 46 -0.94 -3.67 10.67
C ARG A 46 -1.75 -4.74 9.96
N THR A 47 -2.97 -4.93 10.44
CA THR A 47 -3.95 -5.79 9.78
C THR A 47 -4.33 -5.23 8.40
N PRO A 48 -4.80 -6.08 7.48
CA PRO A 48 -5.33 -5.60 6.19
C PRO A 48 -6.43 -4.53 6.34
N MET A 49 -7.23 -4.61 7.41
CA MET A 49 -8.28 -3.64 7.69
C MET A 49 -7.73 -2.28 8.13
N GLU A 50 -6.69 -2.25 8.96
CA GLU A 50 -5.98 -1.01 9.34
C GLU A 50 -5.31 -0.38 8.12
N LEU A 51 -4.58 -1.17 7.32
CA LEU A 51 -3.94 -0.68 6.10
C LEU A 51 -4.95 -0.12 5.12
N GLU A 52 -6.12 -0.74 4.98
CA GLU A 52 -7.18 -0.23 4.13
C GLU A 52 -7.72 1.13 4.62
N ALA A 53 -7.87 1.32 5.93
CA ALA A 53 -8.29 2.61 6.48
C ALA A 53 -7.23 3.69 6.23
N LEU A 54 -5.98 3.43 6.58
CA LEU A 54 -4.84 4.33 6.39
C LEU A 54 -4.68 4.76 4.93
N THR A 55 -4.62 3.79 4.02
CA THR A 55 -4.45 4.07 2.58
C THR A 55 -5.64 4.80 1.98
N THR A 56 -6.87 4.57 2.47
CA THR A 56 -8.05 5.31 2.01
C THR A 56 -8.03 6.74 2.52
N ILE A 57 -7.61 6.97 3.77
CA ILE A 57 -7.45 8.33 4.32
C ILE A 57 -6.40 9.10 3.52
N ASP A 58 -5.23 8.51 3.29
CA ASP A 58 -4.14 9.11 2.50
C ASP A 58 -4.62 9.47 1.08
N TYR A 59 -5.24 8.51 0.38
CA TYR A 59 -5.76 8.73 -0.97
C TYR A 59 -6.79 9.88 -1.01
N VAL A 60 -7.72 9.92 -0.05
CA VAL A 60 -8.70 10.99 0.02
C VAL A 60 -8.03 12.34 0.27
N ALA A 61 -7.12 12.41 1.24
CA ALA A 61 -6.47 13.66 1.62
C ALA A 61 -5.59 14.20 0.50
N ASN A 62 -4.68 13.38 -0.02
CA ASN A 62 -3.62 13.80 -0.93
C ASN A 62 -4.05 13.77 -2.39
N THR A 63 -4.88 12.79 -2.80
CA THR A 63 -5.29 12.65 -4.20
C THR A 63 -6.66 13.28 -4.48
N LEU A 64 -7.72 12.88 -3.76
CA LEU A 64 -9.07 13.39 -4.07
C LEU A 64 -9.29 14.84 -3.66
N LEU A 65 -8.70 15.26 -2.54
CA LEU A 65 -8.87 16.60 -1.98
C LEU A 65 -7.60 17.47 -2.10
N SER A 66 -6.67 17.06 -2.95
CA SER A 66 -5.50 17.84 -3.38
C SER A 66 -4.61 18.34 -2.23
N GLY A 67 -4.54 17.61 -1.11
CA GLY A 67 -3.69 17.92 0.03
C GLY A 67 -4.07 19.18 0.83
N LYS A 68 -5.24 19.77 0.56
CA LYS A 68 -5.69 21.04 1.18
C LYS A 68 -6.94 20.90 2.04
N ALA A 69 -7.53 19.72 2.07
CA ALA A 69 -8.73 19.49 2.86
C ALA A 69 -8.41 19.39 4.35
N VAL A 70 -9.28 20.01 5.14
CA VAL A 70 -9.31 19.79 6.59
C VAL A 70 -9.74 18.36 6.90
N ARG A 71 -9.28 17.85 8.05
CA ARG A 71 -9.55 16.50 8.54
C ARG A 71 -11.02 16.07 8.41
N GLU A 72 -11.95 16.93 8.80
CA GLU A 72 -13.40 16.68 8.71
C GLU A 72 -13.83 16.24 7.30
N ALA A 73 -13.36 16.97 6.28
CA ALA A 73 -13.72 16.72 4.90
C ALA A 73 -13.14 15.38 4.42
N VAL A 74 -11.93 15.04 4.86
CA VAL A 74 -11.30 13.74 4.58
C VAL A 74 -12.12 12.62 5.19
N ILE A 75 -12.41 12.66 6.49
CA ILE A 75 -13.14 11.60 7.19
C ILE A 75 -14.53 11.40 6.58
N LYS A 76 -15.24 12.49 6.30
CA LYS A 76 -16.55 12.43 5.65
C LYS A 76 -16.47 11.74 4.29
N GLN A 77 -15.45 12.06 3.50
CA GLN A 77 -15.27 11.46 2.17
C GLN A 77 -14.84 9.97 2.26
N VAL A 78 -14.03 9.59 3.25
CA VAL A 78 -13.73 8.17 3.53
C VAL A 78 -15.02 7.41 3.86
N GLN A 79 -15.91 7.98 4.68
CA GLN A 79 -17.20 7.38 5.01
C GLN A 79 -18.13 7.25 3.78
N VAL A 80 -18.03 8.16 2.81
CA VAL A 80 -18.74 8.01 1.52
C VAL A 80 -18.22 6.80 0.74
N ILE A 81 -16.90 6.59 0.69
CA ILE A 81 -16.26 5.50 -0.07
C ILE A 81 -16.46 4.14 0.61
N LYS A 82 -16.35 4.09 1.95
CA LYS A 82 -16.31 2.84 2.73
C LYS A 82 -17.61 2.54 3.47
N GLY A 83 -18.58 3.45 3.44
CA GLY A 83 -19.85 3.30 4.14
C GLY A 83 -19.67 3.17 5.66
N LYS A 84 -20.32 2.18 6.26
CA LYS A 84 -20.30 1.91 7.71
C LYS A 84 -19.14 1.01 8.16
N LYS A 85 -18.20 0.69 7.27
CA LYS A 85 -17.09 -0.23 7.57
C LYS A 85 -16.19 0.27 8.71
N PHE A 86 -15.95 1.57 8.75
CA PHE A 86 -15.12 2.22 9.76
C PHE A 86 -15.96 3.23 10.55
N SER A 87 -15.86 3.18 11.89
CA SER A 87 -16.46 4.22 12.72
C SER A 87 -15.69 5.52 12.55
N ARG A 88 -16.33 6.63 12.91
CA ARG A 88 -15.69 7.94 12.82
C ARG A 88 -14.48 8.03 13.76
N GLU A 89 -14.65 7.57 15.00
CA GLU A 89 -13.61 7.57 16.04
C GLU A 89 -12.40 6.74 15.62
N TYR A 90 -12.65 5.62 14.94
CA TYR A 90 -11.59 4.81 14.36
C TYR A 90 -10.83 5.57 13.26
N LEU A 91 -11.54 6.24 12.36
CA LEU A 91 -10.91 7.03 11.30
C LEU A 91 -10.10 8.22 11.84
N GLU A 92 -10.56 8.87 12.91
CA GLU A 92 -9.80 9.92 13.60
C GLU A 92 -8.46 9.38 14.12
N LYS A 93 -8.48 8.21 14.77
CA LYS A 93 -7.27 7.56 15.29
C LYS A 93 -6.30 7.18 14.17
N GLU A 94 -6.79 6.60 13.08
CA GLU A 94 -5.93 6.24 11.94
C GLU A 94 -5.40 7.49 11.20
N TYR A 95 -6.15 8.61 11.22
CA TYR A 95 -5.65 9.89 10.69
C TYR A 95 -4.46 10.41 11.50
N ASP A 96 -4.52 10.32 12.82
CA ASP A 96 -3.40 10.72 13.69
C ASP A 96 -2.13 9.89 13.40
N VAL A 97 -2.27 8.58 13.14
CA VAL A 97 -1.14 7.73 12.71
C VAL A 97 -0.47 8.29 11.46
N LEU A 98 -1.23 8.75 10.47
CA LEU A 98 -0.64 9.31 9.24
C LEU A 98 0.06 10.67 9.47
N ILE A 99 -0.39 11.47 10.44
CA ILE A 99 0.34 12.67 10.87
C ILE A 99 1.64 12.27 11.56
N GLU A 100 1.59 11.33 12.50
CA GLU A 100 2.78 10.85 13.24
C GLU A 100 3.85 10.28 12.31
N GLN A 101 3.43 9.58 11.25
CA GLN A 101 4.32 9.02 10.24
C GLN A 101 4.73 10.05 9.14
N GLY A 102 4.24 11.30 9.21
CA GLY A 102 4.62 12.38 8.29
C GLY A 102 3.97 12.32 6.90
N TYR A 103 2.93 11.49 6.72
CA TYR A 103 2.18 11.39 5.46
C TYR A 103 1.13 12.49 5.32
N LEU A 104 0.65 13.03 6.44
CA LEU A 104 -0.30 14.15 6.49
C LEU A 104 0.24 15.28 7.36
N SER A 105 -0.15 16.50 7.03
CA SER A 105 0.13 17.66 7.89
C SER A 105 -0.84 17.71 9.08
N ALA A 106 -0.34 18.16 10.23
CA ALA A 106 -1.12 18.36 11.44
C ALA A 106 -2.17 19.48 11.30
#